data_AF-A0A1S4BDF5-F1
#
_entry.id   AF-A0A1S4BDF5-F1
#
_cell.length_a   1.000
_cell.length_b   1.000
_cell.length_c   1.000
_cell.angle_alpha   90.00
_cell.angle_beta   90.00
_cell.angle_gamma   90.00
#
_symmetry.space_group_name_H-M   'P 1'
#
loop_
_entity.id
_entity.type
_entity.pdbx_description
1 polymer ?
#
loop_
_entity_poly.entity_id
_entity_poly.type
_entity_poly.pdbx_seq_one_letter_code
_entity_poly.pdbx_strand_id
1 'polypeptide(L)'
;MRDVLCTELPFPFSNSNADVYNSISICISHKIADGYSLSKFLNDWAATNRELDFEPSTQFDAASFFPPMDDPPVIPDVVREQCVSRMFNISSYSLGKLKDIVSTNSGIQLALKLLQHLFINVDSTTTTEDEIELAHVVAQLRKAKQHQRDKLKDMSPDKIALHALESINVGVNIILERNYDPYMYSSLCNKGLYKTDFGWGKPISVTLARSPMKNNIVFLDDPSGEGINALITLTEADMLIFQSNKELLEFASPVAYSPERGPSSNPT
;
A
#
# COMPACT_ATOMS: atom_id res chain seq x y z
N MET A 1 6.10 -5.75 -12.06
CA MET A 1 4.70 -5.55 -11.62
C MET A 1 4.21 -4.21 -12.17
N ARG A 2 2.95 -4.12 -12.60
CA ARG A 2 2.30 -2.85 -12.98
C ARG A 2 1.17 -2.65 -11.97
N ASP A 3 1.24 -1.57 -11.22
CA ASP A 3 0.17 -1.23 -10.28
C ASP A 3 -0.72 -0.21 -10.96
N VAL A 4 -2.02 -0.49 -10.98
CA VAL A 4 -3.03 0.44 -11.47
C VAL A 4 -3.70 1.06 -10.26
N LEU A 5 -3.50 2.35 -10.03
CA LEU A 5 -4.26 3.11 -9.05
C LEU A 5 -5.54 3.60 -9.73
N CYS A 6 -6.69 3.38 -9.11
CA CYS A 6 -7.97 3.95 -9.55
C CYS A 6 -8.46 4.93 -8.49
N THR A 7 -8.78 6.15 -8.91
CA THR A 7 -9.41 7.16 -8.06
C THR A 7 -10.77 7.51 -8.61
N GLU A 8 -11.78 7.63 -7.76
CA GLU A 8 -13.12 8.12 -8.12
C GLU A 8 -13.29 9.56 -7.61
N LEU A 9 -13.79 10.45 -8.47
CA LEU A 9 -13.92 11.90 -8.30
C LEU A 9 -15.39 12.34 -8.53
N PRO A 10 -15.92 13.32 -7.79
CA PRO A 10 -17.25 13.89 -8.04
C PRO A 10 -17.29 14.80 -9.28
N PHE A 11 -18.48 14.97 -9.88
CA PHE A 11 -18.75 15.89 -11.00
C PHE A 11 -19.03 17.33 -10.51
N PRO A 12 -18.61 18.39 -11.23
CA PRO A 12 -19.01 19.77 -10.91
C PRO A 12 -20.23 20.29 -11.68
N PHE A 13 -20.74 19.61 -12.70
CA PHE A 13 -21.86 20.12 -13.51
C PHE A 13 -22.75 19.01 -14.08
N SER A 14 -23.95 18.82 -13.53
CA SER A 14 -25.11 18.41 -14.35
C SER A 14 -26.42 18.82 -13.69
N ASN A 15 -27.28 19.43 -14.49
CA ASN A 15 -28.62 19.88 -14.12
C ASN A 15 -29.64 18.72 -14.24
N SER A 16 -29.23 17.50 -13.87
CA SER A 16 -30.05 16.29 -14.01
C SER A 16 -29.74 15.30 -12.88
N ASN A 17 -30.81 14.72 -12.32
CA ASN A 17 -30.87 13.84 -11.15
C ASN A 17 -30.13 12.48 -11.28
N ALA A 18 -28.89 12.47 -11.75
CA ALA A 18 -28.03 11.28 -11.76
C ALA A 18 -26.64 11.65 -11.23
N ASP A 19 -26.22 10.98 -10.15
CA ASP A 19 -24.84 11.08 -9.65
C ASP A 19 -23.90 10.44 -10.66
N VAL A 20 -23.22 11.27 -11.45
CA VAL A 20 -22.16 10.82 -12.37
C VAL A 20 -20.82 10.99 -11.65
N TYR A 21 -20.03 9.92 -11.57
CA TYR A 21 -18.67 9.94 -11.00
C TYR A 21 -17.65 9.84 -12.14
N ASN A 22 -16.56 10.59 -12.03
CA ASN A 22 -15.40 10.45 -12.93
C ASN A 22 -14.36 9.57 -12.24
N SER A 23 -13.67 8.71 -12.99
CA SER A 23 -12.56 7.94 -12.48
C SER A 23 -11.26 8.26 -13.20
N ILE A 24 -10.16 8.46 -12.46
CA ILE A 24 -8.81 8.53 -13.03
C ILE A 24 -8.09 7.23 -12.67
N SER A 25 -7.59 6.53 -13.69
CA SER A 25 -6.76 5.35 -13.50
C SER A 25 -5.35 5.60 -14.01
N ILE A 26 -4.34 5.24 -13.21
CA ILE A 26 -2.92 5.37 -13.57
C ILE A 26 -2.25 4.02 -13.44
N CYS A 27 -1.56 3.60 -14.49
CA CYS A 27 -0.73 2.41 -14.50
C CYS A 27 0.74 2.81 -14.52
N ILE A 28 1.48 2.50 -13.45
CA ILE A 28 2.92 2.80 -13.36
C ILE A 28 3.74 1.52 -13.20
N SER A 29 4.92 1.49 -13.82
CA SER A 29 5.87 0.39 -13.65
C SER A 29 6.58 0.52 -12.31
N HIS A 30 6.49 -0.52 -11.48
CA HIS A 30 7.21 -0.56 -10.21
C HIS A 30 8.75 -0.61 -10.36
N LYS A 31 9.26 -0.78 -11.58
CA LYS A 31 10.71 -0.68 -11.86
C LYS A 31 11.24 0.75 -11.76
N ILE A 32 10.38 1.76 -11.88
CA ILE A 32 10.79 3.17 -11.99
C ILE A 32 10.13 4.08 -10.94
N ALA A 33 9.15 3.57 -10.18
CA ALA A 33 8.43 4.35 -9.20
C ALA A 33 7.89 3.49 -8.06
N ASP A 34 7.86 4.08 -6.88
CA ASP A 34 7.18 3.57 -5.70
C ASP A 34 5.87 4.34 -5.44
N GLY A 35 5.15 3.97 -4.38
CA GLY A 35 3.91 4.62 -4.00
C GLY A 35 4.04 6.10 -3.65
N TYR A 36 5.20 6.53 -3.15
CA TYR A 36 5.48 7.95 -2.89
C TYR A 36 5.64 8.72 -4.20
N SER A 37 6.44 8.18 -5.13
CA SER A 37 6.68 8.75 -6.45
C SER A 37 5.39 8.88 -7.25
N LEU A 38 4.52 7.87 -7.19
CA LEU A 38 3.19 7.90 -7.79
C LEU A 38 2.33 9.03 -7.19
N SER A 39 2.26 9.13 -5.86
CA SER A 39 1.48 10.18 -5.22
C SER A 39 2.03 11.58 -5.55
N LYS A 40 3.35 11.74 -5.58
CA LYS A 40 3.99 13.01 -5.95
C LYS A 40 3.65 13.39 -7.38
N PHE A 41 3.79 12.45 -8.32
CA PHE A 41 3.43 12.64 -9.73
C PHE A 41 1.96 13.08 -9.87
N LEU A 42 1.04 12.40 -9.19
CA LEU A 42 -0.39 12.73 -9.20
C LEU A 42 -0.67 14.15 -8.71
N ASN A 43 -0.07 14.52 -7.58
CA ASN A 43 -0.27 15.85 -7.00
C ASN A 43 0.33 16.95 -7.87
N ASP A 44 1.51 16.72 -8.46
CA ASP A 44 2.12 17.67 -9.39
C ASP A 44 1.32 17.80 -10.67
N TRP A 45 0.85 16.69 -11.25
CA TRP A 45 -0.01 16.72 -12.42
C TRP A 45 -1.30 17.50 -12.14
N ALA A 46 -1.92 17.28 -10.98
CA ALA A 46 -3.09 18.04 -10.57
C ALA A 46 -2.79 19.54 -10.41
N ALA A 47 -1.65 19.90 -9.81
CA ALA A 47 -1.25 21.30 -9.64
C ALA A 47 -0.97 22.00 -10.99
N THR A 48 -0.28 21.34 -11.93
CA THR A 48 -0.04 21.88 -13.29
C THR A 48 -1.33 22.23 -14.03
N ASN A 49 -2.45 21.55 -13.75
CA ASN A 49 -3.74 21.88 -14.38
C ASN A 49 -4.43 23.10 -13.75
N ARG A 50 -4.03 23.52 -12.54
CA ARG A 50 -4.68 24.62 -11.80
C ARG A 50 -3.86 25.90 -11.76
N GLU A 51 -2.54 25.76 -11.75
CA GLU A 51 -1.60 26.85 -11.47
C GLU A 51 -0.78 27.14 -12.72
N LEU A 52 -0.88 28.36 -13.25
CA LEU A 52 -0.27 28.76 -14.53
C LEU A 52 1.27 28.66 -14.51
N ASP A 53 1.89 28.88 -13.35
CA ASP A 53 3.36 28.92 -13.18
C ASP A 53 3.87 27.80 -12.26
N PHE A 54 3.11 26.70 -12.09
CA PHE A 54 3.56 25.59 -11.25
C PHE A 54 4.62 24.76 -11.97
N GLU A 55 5.81 24.68 -11.36
CA GLU A 55 6.88 23.80 -11.80
C GLU A 55 6.90 22.52 -10.93
N PRO A 56 6.66 21.34 -11.52
CA PRO A 56 6.80 20.07 -10.82
C PRO A 56 8.19 19.90 -10.23
N SER A 57 8.28 19.55 -8.95
CA SER A 57 9.57 19.34 -8.29
C SER A 57 10.15 17.92 -8.50
N THR A 58 9.62 17.15 -9.46
CA THR A 58 10.06 15.79 -9.74
C THR A 58 11.48 15.79 -10.32
N GLN A 59 12.38 15.03 -9.70
CA GLN A 59 13.74 14.85 -10.17
C GLN A 59 13.85 13.48 -10.86
N PHE A 60 14.38 13.48 -12.09
CA PHE A 60 14.62 12.27 -12.91
C PHE A 60 16.12 11.97 -13.04
N ASP A 61 16.87 12.24 -11.98
CA ASP A 61 18.31 12.06 -11.87
C ASP A 61 18.67 10.86 -10.97
N ALA A 62 17.78 9.86 -10.90
CA ALA A 62 18.01 8.64 -10.14
C ALA A 62 19.34 7.97 -10.49
N ALA A 63 19.79 8.05 -11.74
CA ALA A 63 21.10 7.54 -12.18
C ALA A 63 22.31 8.27 -11.56
N SER A 64 22.13 9.52 -11.10
CA SER A 64 23.16 10.28 -10.36
C SER A 64 23.32 9.78 -8.93
N PHE A 65 22.26 9.22 -8.35
CA PHE A 65 22.28 8.62 -7.01
C PHE A 65 22.50 7.10 -7.06
N PHE A 66 22.08 6.45 -8.14
CA PHE A 66 22.12 5.00 -8.32
C PHE A 66 22.63 4.72 -9.74
N PRO A 67 23.95 4.75 -9.95
CA PRO A 67 24.53 4.53 -11.27
C PRO A 67 24.10 3.15 -11.82
N PRO A 68 23.87 3.03 -13.13
CA PRO A 68 23.56 1.75 -13.75
C PRO A 68 24.62 0.71 -13.40
N MET A 69 24.19 -0.48 -12.99
CA MET A 69 25.11 -1.60 -12.80
C MET A 69 25.34 -2.31 -14.14
N ASP A 70 26.59 -2.68 -14.40
CA ASP A 70 26.97 -3.42 -15.60
C ASP A 70 26.38 -4.84 -15.63
N ASP A 71 26.21 -5.47 -14.46
CA ASP A 71 25.65 -6.82 -14.31
C ASP A 71 24.70 -6.90 -13.09
N PRO A 72 23.44 -6.43 -13.23
CA PRO A 72 22.49 -6.43 -12.13
C PRO A 72 22.01 -7.86 -11.80
N PRO A 73 21.71 -8.17 -10.52
CA PRO A 73 21.15 -9.46 -10.15
C PRO A 73 19.88 -9.79 -10.95
N VAL A 74 19.79 -11.01 -11.48
CA VAL A 74 18.58 -11.50 -12.16
C VAL A 74 17.52 -11.76 -11.09
N ILE A 75 16.42 -11.00 -11.14
CA ILE A 75 15.27 -11.19 -10.25
C ILE A 75 14.29 -12.16 -10.95
N PRO A 76 14.01 -13.34 -10.37
CA PRO A 76 13.07 -14.30 -10.93
C PRO A 76 11.64 -13.73 -11.04
N ASP A 77 10.87 -14.21 -12.01
CA ASP A 77 9.45 -13.90 -12.10
C ASP A 77 8.66 -14.74 -11.09
N VAL A 78 7.79 -14.07 -10.32
CA VAL A 78 6.90 -14.73 -9.36
C VAL A 78 5.65 -15.25 -10.09
N VAL A 79 5.27 -16.50 -9.79
CA VAL A 79 4.04 -17.12 -10.31
C VAL A 79 2.82 -16.35 -9.81
N ARG A 80 1.92 -16.02 -10.75
CA ARG A 80 0.68 -15.30 -10.44
C ARG A 80 -0.40 -16.27 -9.98
N GLU A 81 -1.18 -15.87 -8.99
CA GLU A 81 -2.31 -16.63 -8.49
C GLU A 81 -3.63 -15.89 -8.72
N GLN A 82 -4.72 -16.63 -8.89
CA GLN A 82 -6.06 -16.05 -8.99
C GLN A 82 -6.54 -15.63 -7.59
N CYS A 83 -6.29 -14.37 -7.22
CA CYS A 83 -6.60 -13.84 -5.88
C CYS A 83 -7.67 -12.76 -5.91
N VAL A 84 -8.61 -12.69 -4.98
CA VAL A 84 -9.56 -11.58 -4.85
C VAL A 84 -9.05 -10.52 -3.88
N SER A 85 -9.32 -9.25 -4.18
CA SER A 85 -9.03 -8.13 -3.27
C SER A 85 -10.32 -7.61 -2.64
N ARG A 86 -10.31 -7.36 -1.33
CA ARG A 86 -11.42 -6.77 -0.57
C ARG A 86 -10.88 -5.70 0.38
N MET A 87 -11.60 -4.60 0.47
CA MET A 87 -11.25 -3.47 1.33
C MET A 87 -11.94 -3.62 2.68
N PHE A 88 -11.19 -3.40 3.76
CA PHE A 88 -11.70 -3.39 5.13
C PHE A 88 -11.30 -2.09 5.81
N ASN A 89 -12.25 -1.45 6.50
CA ASN A 89 -12.00 -0.26 7.29
C ASN A 89 -11.66 -0.66 8.73
N ILE A 90 -10.57 -0.11 9.25
CA ILE A 90 -10.17 -0.18 10.64
C ILE A 90 -10.38 1.23 11.23
N SER A 91 -11.44 1.37 12.02
CA SER A 91 -11.82 2.66 12.62
C SER A 91 -10.74 3.18 13.59
N SER A 92 -10.76 4.49 13.87
CA SER A 92 -9.93 5.12 14.91
C SER A 92 -10.08 4.44 16.26
N TYR A 93 -11.30 4.04 16.61
CA TYR A 93 -11.60 3.29 17.83
C TYR A 93 -10.87 1.95 17.87
N SER A 94 -11.01 1.14 16.81
CA SER A 94 -10.33 -0.16 16.68
C SER A 94 -8.80 0.01 16.67
N LEU A 95 -8.29 1.01 15.95
CA LEU A 95 -6.87 1.35 15.95
C LEU A 95 -6.37 1.76 17.34
N GLY A 96 -7.17 2.49 18.12
CA GLY A 96 -6.89 2.84 19.50
C GLY A 96 -6.71 1.59 20.35
N LYS A 97 -7.69 0.68 20.34
CA LYS A 97 -7.62 -0.60 21.05
C LYS A 97 -6.38 -1.42 20.68
N LEU A 98 -6.08 -1.55 19.39
CA LEU A 98 -4.91 -2.30 18.93
C LEU A 98 -3.60 -1.68 19.42
N LYS A 99 -3.51 -0.34 19.44
CA LYS A 99 -2.36 0.36 20.02
C LYS A 99 -2.24 0.12 21.51
N ASP A 100 -3.35 0.14 22.25
CA ASP A 100 -3.37 -0.11 23.69
C ASP A 100 -2.88 -1.53 24.01
N ILE A 101 -3.35 -2.55 23.28
CA ILE A 101 -2.89 -3.95 23.41
C ILE A 101 -1.37 -4.05 23.22
N VAL A 102 -0.84 -3.38 22.19
CA VAL A 102 0.60 -3.36 21.92
C VAL A 102 1.37 -2.63 23.03
N SER A 103 0.79 -1.57 23.60
CA SER A 103 1.40 -0.79 24.68
C SER A 103 1.40 -1.50 26.03
N THR A 104 0.40 -2.34 26.32
CA THR A 104 0.31 -3.08 27.59
C THR A 104 1.26 -4.28 27.69
N ASN A 105 1.79 -4.77 26.56
CA ASN A 105 2.61 -5.99 26.51
C ASN A 105 4.13 -5.79 26.43
N SER A 106 4.66 -4.56 26.42
CA SER A 106 6.11 -4.29 26.63
C SER A 106 6.42 -2.80 26.80
N GLY A 107 7.41 -2.48 27.65
CA GLY A 107 7.93 -1.14 27.91
C GLY A 107 8.63 -0.51 26.70
N ILE A 108 7.87 -0.10 25.69
CA ILE A 108 8.38 0.59 24.51
C ILE A 108 7.60 1.91 24.35
N GLN A 109 8.05 2.91 25.11
CA GLN A 109 7.84 4.31 24.81
C GLN A 109 8.91 4.73 23.80
N LEU A 110 8.55 5.00 22.53
CA LEU A 110 8.96 6.22 21.81
C LEU A 110 8.33 6.31 20.41
N ALA A 111 7.56 7.38 20.23
CA ALA A 111 7.27 8.13 19.00
C ALA A 111 6.70 7.40 17.77
N LEU A 112 5.36 7.51 17.69
CA LEU A 112 4.49 7.48 16.49
C LEU A 112 4.90 8.40 15.31
N LYS A 113 6.14 8.91 15.26
CA LYS A 113 6.60 9.85 14.21
C LYS A 113 7.44 9.22 13.10
N LEU A 114 7.79 7.94 13.15
CA LEU A 114 8.75 7.35 12.19
C LEU A 114 8.12 6.48 11.08
N LEU A 115 6.90 6.82 10.65
CA LEU A 115 6.24 6.25 9.45
C LEU A 115 6.52 7.05 8.16
N GLN A 116 7.60 7.82 8.12
CA GLN A 116 8.04 8.47 6.90
C GLN A 116 9.25 7.76 6.26
N HIS A 117 8.98 7.35 5.03
CA HIS A 117 9.85 7.23 3.87
C HIS A 117 11.11 6.37 4.01
N LEU A 118 10.98 5.14 3.52
CA LEU A 118 11.81 4.48 2.51
C LEU A 118 11.24 3.05 2.38
N PHE A 119 11.16 2.51 1.17
CA PHE A 119 10.76 1.11 0.95
C PHE A 119 11.87 0.20 1.52
N ILE A 120 11.84 -0.02 2.83
CA ILE A 120 12.69 -0.98 3.51
C ILE A 120 11.88 -2.27 3.51
N ASN A 121 12.35 -3.27 2.76
CA ASN A 121 11.90 -4.64 2.96
C ASN A 121 12.30 -5.02 4.39
N VAL A 122 11.30 -5.14 5.25
CA VAL A 122 11.47 -5.59 6.64
C VAL A 122 10.86 -6.96 6.70
N ASP A 123 11.69 -7.96 6.93
CA ASP A 123 11.30 -9.34 7.11
C ASP A 123 11.30 -9.70 8.61
N SER A 124 10.33 -10.51 8.99
CA SER A 124 10.29 -11.22 10.27
C SER A 124 9.77 -12.62 9.99
N THR A 125 10.44 -13.63 10.52
CA THR A 125 10.00 -15.03 10.42
C THR A 125 9.44 -15.46 11.77
N THR A 126 8.25 -16.06 11.73
CA THR A 126 7.65 -16.75 12.87
C THR A 126 7.50 -18.22 12.50
N THR A 127 7.92 -19.10 13.39
CA THR A 127 7.95 -20.56 13.16
C THR A 127 6.91 -21.30 14.00
N THR A 128 6.27 -20.64 14.96
CA THR A 128 5.22 -21.20 15.82
C THR A 128 4.02 -20.25 15.97
N GLU A 129 2.84 -20.79 16.27
CA GLU A 129 1.61 -19.98 16.47
C GLU A 129 1.71 -19.03 17.67
N ASP A 130 2.41 -19.44 18.74
CA ASP A 130 2.65 -18.61 19.93
C ASP A 130 3.50 -17.35 19.63
N GLU A 131 4.25 -17.35 18.52
CA GLU A 131 5.04 -16.20 18.06
C GLU A 131 4.19 -15.17 17.27
N ILE A 132 2.92 -15.49 16.96
CA ILE A 132 2.01 -14.64 16.17
C ILE A 132 1.20 -13.69 17.08
N GLU A 133 1.56 -13.57 18.36
CA GLU A 133 0.95 -12.56 19.24
C GLU A 133 1.23 -11.15 18.70
N LEU A 134 0.19 -10.31 18.59
CA LEU A 134 0.26 -8.98 17.99
C LEU A 134 1.41 -8.13 18.55
N ALA A 135 1.59 -8.13 19.88
CA ALA A 135 2.65 -7.37 20.53
C ALA A 135 4.04 -7.88 20.15
N HIS A 136 4.20 -9.21 20.03
CA HIS A 136 5.45 -9.86 19.66
C HIS A 136 5.83 -9.53 18.20
N VAL A 137 4.91 -9.73 17.26
CA VAL A 137 5.12 -9.42 15.83
C VAL A 137 5.45 -7.94 15.64
N VAL A 138 4.72 -7.04 16.31
CA VAL A 138 4.99 -5.60 16.23
C VAL A 138 6.38 -5.26 16.79
N ALA A 139 6.81 -5.90 17.87
CA ALA A 139 8.16 -5.70 18.42
C ALA A 139 9.25 -6.17 17.44
N GLN A 140 9.07 -7.34 16.82
CA GLN A 140 9.99 -7.84 15.80
C GLN A 140 10.10 -6.90 14.60
N LEU A 141 8.96 -6.47 14.03
CA LEU A 141 8.93 -5.53 12.90
C LEU A 141 9.59 -4.19 13.25
N ARG A 142 9.39 -3.68 14.47
CA ARG A 142 10.06 -2.45 14.95
C ARG A 142 11.57 -2.63 15.02
N LYS A 143 12.04 -3.74 15.58
CA LYS A 143 13.47 -4.05 15.70
C LYS A 143 14.12 -4.20 14.33
N ALA A 144 13.51 -4.96 13.44
CA ALA A 144 14.02 -5.18 12.09
C ALA A 144 14.05 -3.87 11.27
N LYS A 145 13.00 -3.03 11.36
CA LYS A 145 12.99 -1.69 10.76
C LYS A 145 14.10 -0.78 11.29
N GLN A 146 14.33 -0.77 12.61
CA GLN A 146 15.37 0.05 13.21
C GLN A 146 16.75 -0.42 12.77
N HIS A 147 17.00 -1.74 12.80
CA HIS A 147 18.24 -2.34 12.33
C HIS A 147 18.53 -1.95 10.87
N GLN A 148 17.54 -2.05 9.98
CA GLN A 148 17.70 -1.65 8.58
C GLN A 148 18.02 -0.15 8.44
N ARG A 149 17.35 0.74 9.19
CA ARG A 149 17.69 2.17 9.18
C ARG A 149 19.11 2.44 9.63
N ASP A 150 19.55 1.78 10.69
CA ASP A 150 20.91 1.88 11.20
C ASP A 150 21.93 1.34 10.21
N LYS A 151 21.59 0.29 9.46
CA LYS A 151 22.44 -0.27 8.40
C LYS A 151 22.56 0.70 7.22
N LEU A 152 21.45 1.31 6.80
CA LEU A 152 21.38 2.15 5.59
C LEU A 152 21.97 3.55 5.78
N LYS A 153 21.95 4.12 6.99
CA LYS A 153 22.40 5.50 7.24
C LYS A 153 23.87 5.75 6.90
N ASP A 154 24.70 4.71 7.00
CA ASP A 154 26.15 4.78 6.80
C ASP A 154 26.57 4.26 5.40
N MET A 155 25.60 3.86 4.56
CA MET A 155 25.88 3.37 3.20
C MET A 155 25.97 4.51 2.18
N SER A 156 26.87 4.36 1.22
CA SER A 156 26.85 5.19 0.02
C SER A 156 25.63 4.86 -0.86
N PRO A 157 25.16 5.79 -1.69
CA PRO A 157 24.00 5.56 -2.57
C PRO A 157 24.10 4.29 -3.43
N ASP A 158 25.25 4.01 -4.05
CA ASP A 158 25.48 2.80 -4.85
C ASP A 158 25.28 1.51 -4.03
N LYS A 159 25.76 1.51 -2.77
CA LYS A 159 25.59 0.36 -1.87
C LYS A 159 24.13 0.20 -1.44
N ILE A 160 23.39 1.30 -1.31
CA ILE A 160 21.95 1.26 -1.01
C ILE A 160 21.19 0.62 -2.18
N ALA A 161 21.50 0.99 -3.43
CA ALA A 161 20.88 0.36 -4.61
C ALA A 161 21.17 -1.14 -4.68
N LEU A 162 22.44 -1.53 -4.52
CA LEU A 162 22.82 -2.94 -4.53
C LEU A 162 22.12 -3.72 -3.41
N HIS A 163 22.13 -3.19 -2.18
CA HIS A 163 21.45 -3.78 -1.04
C HIS A 163 19.93 -3.94 -1.28
N ALA A 164 19.29 -2.95 -1.91
CA ALA A 164 17.86 -3.01 -2.23
C ALA A 164 17.57 -4.15 -3.22
N LEU A 165 18.39 -4.32 -4.26
CA LEU A 165 18.23 -5.39 -5.25
C LEU A 165 18.50 -6.77 -4.66
N GLU A 166 19.54 -6.91 -3.83
CA GLU A 166 19.81 -8.14 -3.09
C GLU A 166 18.62 -8.49 -2.18
N SER A 167 18.05 -7.50 -1.49
CA SER A 167 16.88 -7.70 -0.63
C SER A 167 15.64 -8.13 -1.42
N ILE A 168 15.41 -7.57 -2.61
CA ILE A 168 14.33 -8.00 -3.50
C ILE A 168 14.56 -9.44 -3.96
N ASN A 169 15.79 -9.79 -4.33
CA ASN A 169 16.11 -11.15 -4.77
C ASN A 169 15.89 -12.17 -3.65
N VAL A 170 16.33 -11.86 -2.43
CA VAL A 170 16.04 -12.69 -1.24
C VAL A 170 14.54 -12.85 -1.03
N GLY A 171 13.77 -11.76 -1.08
CA GLY A 171 12.31 -11.81 -0.94
C GLY A 171 11.63 -12.67 -2.02
N VAL A 172 12.06 -12.55 -3.28
CA VAL A 172 11.57 -13.38 -4.38
C VAL A 172 11.91 -14.86 -4.18
N ASN A 173 13.13 -15.17 -3.73
CA ASN A 173 13.51 -16.55 -3.46
C ASN A 173 12.69 -17.17 -2.32
N ILE A 174 12.40 -16.42 -1.25
CA ILE A 174 11.51 -16.89 -0.17
C ILE A 174 10.13 -17.26 -0.73
N ILE A 175 9.58 -16.45 -1.64
CA ILE A 175 8.29 -16.71 -2.29
C ILE A 175 8.35 -17.98 -3.16
N LEU A 176 9.46 -18.18 -3.88
CA LEU A 176 9.61 -19.31 -4.80
C LEU A 176 9.91 -20.64 -4.09
N GLU A 177 10.65 -20.62 -2.98
CA GLU A 177 11.05 -21.83 -2.25
C GLU A 177 9.87 -22.52 -1.56
N ARG A 178 8.72 -21.83 -1.37
CA ARG A 178 7.48 -22.35 -0.75
C ARG A 178 7.68 -22.99 0.64
N ASN A 179 8.77 -22.66 1.32
CA ASN A 179 9.06 -23.11 2.68
C ASN A 179 8.26 -22.33 3.74
N TYR A 180 7.71 -21.18 3.36
CA TYR A 180 6.94 -20.28 4.20
C TYR A 180 5.76 -19.73 3.41
N ASP A 181 4.70 -19.30 4.11
CA ASP A 181 3.63 -18.50 3.52
C ASP A 181 4.00 -17.00 3.66
N PRO A 182 4.50 -16.35 2.60
CA PRO A 182 4.93 -14.95 2.70
C PRO A 182 3.71 -14.04 2.83
N TYR A 183 3.72 -13.16 3.82
CA TYR A 183 2.77 -12.05 3.94
C TYR A 183 3.45 -10.75 3.60
N MET A 184 2.98 -10.08 2.56
CA MET A 184 3.53 -8.81 2.10
C MET A 184 2.58 -7.68 2.44
N TYR A 185 3.11 -6.59 2.98
CA TYR A 185 2.31 -5.39 3.19
C TYR A 185 3.00 -4.13 2.67
N SER A 186 2.20 -3.14 2.30
CA SER A 186 2.65 -1.82 1.89
C SER A 186 1.71 -0.76 2.45
N SER A 187 2.23 0.44 2.71
CA SER A 187 1.42 1.55 3.23
C SER A 187 1.53 2.76 2.32
N LEU A 188 0.39 3.16 1.79
CA LEU A 188 0.18 4.41 1.06
C LEU A 188 -0.49 5.48 1.94
N CYS A 189 -0.63 5.22 3.24
CA CYS A 189 -1.15 6.18 4.20
C CYS A 189 -0.26 7.43 4.25
N ASN A 190 -0.89 8.59 4.47
CA ASN A 190 -0.25 9.89 4.57
C ASN A 190 0.60 10.27 3.35
N LYS A 191 0.33 9.69 2.17
CA LYS A 191 1.02 10.04 0.92
C LYS A 191 0.33 11.16 0.17
N GLY A 192 -0.87 11.57 0.59
CA GLY A 192 -1.60 12.69 0.00
C GLY A 192 -2.45 12.34 -1.23
N LEU A 193 -2.81 11.07 -1.40
CA LEU A 193 -3.65 10.63 -2.53
C LEU A 193 -5.05 11.29 -2.50
N TYR A 194 -5.66 11.42 -1.32
CA TYR A 194 -6.93 12.15 -1.14
C TYR A 194 -6.79 13.68 -1.16
N LYS A 195 -5.57 14.21 -1.32
CA LYS A 195 -5.32 15.66 -1.44
C LYS A 195 -5.20 16.13 -2.89
N THR A 196 -5.03 15.19 -3.83
CA THR A 196 -4.94 15.48 -5.25
C THR A 196 -6.25 16.10 -5.72
N ASP A 197 -6.19 17.24 -6.40
CA ASP A 197 -7.38 17.95 -6.88
C ASP A 197 -7.06 18.60 -8.22
N PHE A 198 -7.68 18.10 -9.29
CA PHE A 198 -7.43 18.56 -10.65
C PHE A 198 -8.23 19.83 -11.02
N GLY A 199 -8.89 20.46 -10.05
CA GLY A 199 -9.78 21.62 -10.23
C GLY A 199 -11.28 21.26 -10.21
N TRP A 200 -11.60 19.98 -10.02
CA TRP A 200 -12.96 19.43 -10.00
C TRP A 200 -13.29 18.75 -8.66
N GLY A 201 -12.44 18.95 -7.66
CA GLY A 201 -12.60 18.42 -6.31
C GLY A 201 -11.62 17.29 -6.01
N LYS A 202 -11.67 16.85 -4.75
CA LYS A 202 -10.81 15.79 -4.21
C LYS A 202 -11.44 14.40 -4.43
N PRO A 203 -10.62 13.34 -4.45
CA PRO A 203 -11.12 11.97 -4.49
C PRO A 203 -12.07 11.65 -3.37
N ILE A 204 -13.18 11.00 -3.73
CA ILE A 204 -14.09 10.36 -2.78
C ILE A 204 -13.52 9.00 -2.38
N SER A 205 -12.91 8.30 -3.34
CA SER A 205 -12.35 6.97 -3.16
C SER A 205 -11.02 6.85 -3.88
N VAL A 206 -10.09 6.15 -3.24
CA VAL A 206 -8.80 5.74 -3.81
C VAL A 206 -8.67 4.24 -3.58
N THR A 207 -8.40 3.50 -4.65
CA THR A 207 -8.18 2.05 -4.60
C THR A 207 -7.05 1.63 -5.54
N LEU A 208 -6.56 0.41 -5.37
CA LEU A 208 -5.60 -0.21 -6.27
C LEU A 208 -6.28 -1.35 -7.01
N ALA A 209 -5.86 -1.55 -8.25
CA ALA A 209 -6.25 -2.72 -9.01
C ALA A 209 -5.71 -3.99 -8.34
N ARG A 210 -6.42 -5.07 -8.66
CA ARG A 210 -6.17 -6.42 -8.16
C ARG A 210 -4.70 -6.81 -8.29
N SER A 211 -4.04 -7.03 -7.15
CA SER A 211 -2.70 -7.62 -7.11
C SER A 211 -2.77 -9.09 -7.54
N PRO A 212 -1.84 -9.57 -8.39
CA PRO A 212 -1.79 -10.97 -8.78
C PRO A 212 -1.13 -11.88 -7.73
N MET A 213 -0.84 -11.35 -6.53
CA MET A 213 -0.14 -12.07 -5.46
C MET A 213 -1.04 -12.30 -4.26
N LYS A 214 -1.08 -13.55 -3.78
CA LYS A 214 -1.72 -13.95 -2.52
C LYS A 214 -1.00 -13.28 -1.34
N ASN A 215 -1.71 -13.13 -0.22
CA ASN A 215 -1.19 -12.65 1.06
C ASN A 215 -0.62 -11.22 0.97
N ASN A 216 -1.24 -10.38 0.15
CA ASN A 216 -0.83 -9.00 -0.04
C ASN A 216 -1.81 -8.03 0.63
N ILE A 217 -1.27 -7.09 1.41
CA ILE A 217 -2.05 -6.10 2.17
C ILE A 217 -1.56 -4.70 1.82
N VAL A 218 -2.46 -3.81 1.38
CA VAL A 218 -2.14 -2.40 1.12
C VAL A 218 -2.95 -1.52 2.05
N PHE A 219 -2.28 -0.72 2.87
CA PHE A 219 -2.92 0.26 3.74
C PHE A 219 -3.10 1.59 3.01
N LEU A 220 -4.30 2.13 3.09
CA LEU A 220 -4.75 3.39 2.49
C LEU A 220 -5.33 4.29 3.58
N ASP A 221 -5.29 5.59 3.34
CA ASP A 221 -6.01 6.54 4.19
C ASP A 221 -7.53 6.28 4.08
N ASP A 222 -8.24 6.46 5.19
CA ASP A 222 -9.69 6.58 5.18
C ASP A 222 -10.05 8.00 4.70
N PRO A 223 -10.94 8.17 3.70
CA PRO A 223 -11.38 9.50 3.26
C PRO A 223 -11.98 10.36 4.38
N SER A 224 -12.55 9.75 5.43
CA SER A 224 -13.05 10.47 6.61
C SER A 224 -11.93 11.08 7.46
N GLY A 225 -10.70 10.55 7.34
CA GLY A 225 -9.56 10.88 8.20
C GLY A 225 -9.57 10.22 9.58
N GLU A 226 -10.61 9.43 9.91
CA GLU A 226 -10.80 8.84 11.23
C GLU A 226 -10.41 7.35 11.29
N GLY A 227 -9.63 6.84 10.35
CA GLY A 227 -9.27 5.42 10.30
C GLY A 227 -8.21 5.10 9.25
N ILE A 228 -8.04 3.80 8.99
CA ILE A 228 -7.28 3.31 7.84
C ILE A 228 -8.10 2.27 7.09
N ASN A 229 -7.94 2.24 5.77
CA ASN A 229 -8.47 1.18 4.93
C ASN A 229 -7.35 0.17 4.64
N ALA A 230 -7.66 -1.12 4.69
CA ALA A 230 -6.77 -2.21 4.35
C ALA A 230 -7.35 -2.95 3.13
N LEU A 231 -6.67 -2.86 1.99
CA LEU A 231 -6.97 -3.65 0.81
C LEU A 231 -6.23 -4.99 0.91
N ILE A 232 -6.99 -6.06 1.10
CA ILE A 232 -6.47 -7.39 1.40
C ILE A 232 -6.68 -8.28 0.18
N THR A 233 -5.60 -8.92 -0.28
CA THR A 233 -5.61 -9.80 -1.44
C THR A 233 -5.26 -11.23 -1.03
N LEU A 234 -6.21 -12.13 -1.24
CA LEU A 234 -6.13 -13.55 -0.86
C LEU A 234 -6.73 -14.43 -1.96
N THR A 235 -6.59 -15.75 -1.86
CA THR A 235 -7.41 -16.65 -2.69
C THR A 235 -8.89 -16.50 -2.35
N GLU A 236 -9.80 -16.92 -3.24
CA GLU A 236 -11.24 -16.87 -2.94
C GLU A 236 -11.60 -17.68 -1.69
N ALA A 237 -11.02 -18.87 -1.52
CA ALA A 237 -11.24 -19.72 -0.36
C ALA A 237 -10.78 -19.05 0.94
N ASP A 238 -9.57 -18.48 0.94
CA ASP A 238 -9.02 -17.81 2.12
C ASP A 238 -9.78 -16.53 2.46
N MET A 239 -10.24 -15.78 1.46
CA MET A 239 -11.04 -14.57 1.67
C MET A 239 -12.38 -14.90 2.35
N LEU A 240 -13.02 -16.02 2.01
CA LEU A 240 -14.26 -16.45 2.68
C LEU A 240 -14.05 -16.73 4.17
N ILE A 241 -12.92 -17.37 4.51
CA ILE A 241 -12.53 -17.63 5.90
C ILE A 241 -12.25 -16.30 6.60
N PHE A 242 -11.47 -15.43 5.96
CA PHE A 242 -11.09 -14.12 6.47
C PHE A 242 -12.31 -13.25 6.80
N GLN A 243 -13.29 -13.20 5.89
CA GLN A 243 -14.53 -12.44 6.06
C GLN A 243 -15.46 -13.01 7.13
N SER A 244 -15.28 -14.26 7.53
CA SER A 244 -16.10 -14.93 8.54
C SER A 244 -15.45 -14.94 9.92
N ASN A 245 -14.21 -14.45 10.05
CA ASN A 245 -13.46 -14.48 11.31
C ASN A 245 -13.98 -13.43 12.30
N LYS A 246 -14.56 -13.88 13.41
CA LYS A 246 -15.19 -13.00 14.42
C LYS A 246 -14.20 -12.12 15.17
N GLU A 247 -13.00 -12.61 15.46
CA GLU A 247 -11.96 -11.84 16.15
C GLU A 247 -11.48 -10.69 15.26
N LEU A 248 -11.31 -10.96 13.96
CA LEU A 248 -10.95 -9.95 12.98
C LEU A 248 -12.04 -8.88 12.84
N LEU A 249 -13.30 -9.32 12.76
CA LEU A 249 -14.44 -8.43 12.61
C LEU A 249 -14.71 -7.55 13.84
N GLU A 250 -14.08 -7.82 14.99
CA GLU A 250 -14.08 -6.89 16.11
C GLU A 250 -13.30 -5.60 15.78
N PHE A 251 -12.26 -5.70 14.96
CA PHE A 251 -11.36 -4.58 14.66
C PHE A 251 -11.56 -4.00 13.27
N ALA A 252 -12.02 -4.78 12.31
CA ALA A 252 -12.15 -4.37 10.92
C ALA A 252 -13.55 -4.67 10.35
N SER A 253 -14.08 -3.77 9.53
CA SER A 253 -15.37 -3.95 8.87
C SER A 253 -15.20 -3.96 7.35
N PRO A 254 -15.90 -4.82 6.59
CA PRO A 254 -15.87 -4.78 5.14
C PRO A 254 -16.36 -3.43 4.62
N VAL A 255 -15.60 -2.80 3.72
CA VAL A 255 -16.07 -1.63 3.01
C VAL A 255 -16.97 -2.11 1.87
N ALA A 256 -18.26 -1.81 1.97
CA ALA A 256 -19.19 -2.06 0.88
C ALA A 256 -18.84 -1.10 -0.26
N TYR A 257 -18.32 -1.63 -1.36
CA TYR A 257 -18.44 -0.92 -2.63
C TYR A 257 -19.90 -0.98 -3.04
N SER A 258 -20.51 0.18 -3.29
CA SER A 258 -21.79 0.23 -3.99
C SER A 258 -21.67 -0.64 -5.23
N PRO A 259 -22.51 -1.68 -5.40
CA PRO A 259 -22.35 -2.59 -6.52
C PRO A 259 -22.48 -1.78 -7.81
N GLU A 260 -21.52 -1.96 -8.72
CA GLU A 260 -21.75 -1.65 -10.12
C GLU A 260 -23.08 -2.29 -10.50
N ARG A 261 -24.08 -1.48 -10.81
CA ARG A 261 -25.28 -1.97 -11.47
C ARG A 261 -24.77 -2.55 -12.80
N GLY A 262 -24.76 -3.88 -12.88
CA GLY A 262 -24.46 -4.58 -14.12
C GLY A 262 -25.30 -4.03 -15.27
N PRO A 263 -24.86 -4.25 -16.54
CA PRO A 263 -25.47 -3.63 -17.70
C PRO A 263 -26.98 -3.83 -17.65
N SER A 264 -27.71 -2.71 -17.61
CA SER A 264 -29.17 -2.71 -17.70
C SER A 264 -29.54 -3.53 -18.92
N SER A 265 -30.26 -4.65 -18.73
CA SER A 265 -30.88 -5.35 -19.84
C SER A 265 -31.72 -4.35 -20.62
N ASN A 266 -31.35 -4.09 -21.86
CA ASN A 266 -32.10 -3.22 -22.76
C ASN A 266 -33.57 -3.69 -22.79
N PRO A 267 -34.54 -2.78 -22.69
CA PRO A 267 -35.92 -3.13 -22.94
C PRO A 267 -36.07 -3.51 -24.41
N THR A 268 -36.77 -4.63 -24.61
CA THR A 268 -37.21 -5.16 -25.91
C THR A 268 -38.33 -4.31 -26.49
#